data_AF-A0A925DLX5-F1
#
_entry.id   AF-A0A925DLX5-F1
#
_cell.length_a   1.000
_cell.length_b   1.000
_cell.length_c   1.000
_cell.angle_alpha   90.00
_cell.angle_beta   90.00
_cell.angle_gamma   90.00
#
_symmetry.space_group_name_H-M   'P 1'
#
loop_
_entity.id
_entity.type
_entity.pdbx_description
1 polymer ?
#
loop_
_entity_poly.entity_id
_entity_poly.type
_entity_poly.pdbx_seq_one_letter_code
_entity_poly.pdbx_strand_id
1 'polypeptide(L)'
;DELQRKYTGGTVLHLYMNEPVSSAAACRRLIQRSLGRFRLPYITITPTFSICPKHGYLGGSHAFCPKCDAELIAKKQRAAALAS
;
A
#
# COMPACT_ATOMS: atom_id res chain seq x y z
N ASP A 1 15.73 -10.01 19.57
CA ASP A 1 16.43 -11.15 18.93
C ASP A 1 16.51 -12.43 19.74
N GLU A 2 16.92 -12.45 21.01
CA GLU A 2 17.03 -13.72 21.75
C GLU A 2 15.70 -14.50 21.90
N LEU A 3 14.60 -13.79 22.13
CA LEU A 3 13.28 -14.41 22.27
C LEU A 3 12.81 -15.06 20.96
N GLN A 4 12.96 -14.36 19.82
CA GLN A 4 12.59 -14.88 18.50
C GLN A 4 13.48 -16.04 18.05
N ARG A 5 14.75 -16.04 18.46
CA ARG A 5 15.68 -17.17 18.22
C ARG A 5 15.26 -18.48 18.87
N LYS A 6 14.42 -18.45 19.91
CA LYS A 6 13.90 -19.67 20.56
C LYS A 6 12.71 -20.29 19.82
N TYR A 7 12.11 -19.57 18.87
CA TYR A 7 10.96 -20.03 18.09
C TYR A 7 11.36 -20.27 16.64
N THR A 8 11.92 -21.44 16.37
CA THR A 8 12.46 -21.85 15.06
C THR A 8 11.41 -22.17 13.99
N GLY A 9 10.11 -22.02 14.29
CA GLY A 9 9.04 -22.34 13.34
C GLY A 9 7.75 -21.55 13.46
N GLY A 10 7.67 -20.49 14.29
CA GLY A 10 6.36 -19.90 14.66
C GLY A 10 6.27 -18.38 14.74
N THR A 11 7.32 -17.60 14.48
CA THR A 11 7.26 -16.14 14.62
C THR A 11 7.26 -15.45 13.27
N VAL A 12 6.12 -14.87 12.92
CA VAL A 12 5.97 -13.96 11.78
C VAL A 12 5.94 -12.53 12.29
N LEU A 13 6.78 -11.66 11.71
CA LEU A 13 6.68 -10.22 11.93
C LEU A 13 5.81 -9.61 10.83
N HIS A 14 4.66 -9.08 11.22
CA HIS A 14 3.74 -8.36 10.33
C HIS A 14 4.01 -6.86 10.37
N LEU A 15 4.40 -6.28 9.23
CA LEU A 15 4.61 -4.84 9.06
C LEU A 15 3.42 -4.25 8.31
N TYR A 16 2.48 -3.68 9.06
CA TYR A 16 1.36 -2.92 8.49
C TYR A 16 1.80 -1.48 8.21
N MET A 17 1.55 -1.00 6.99
CA MET A 17 1.94 0.34 6.55
C MET A 17 0.69 1.16 6.22
N ASN A 18 0.60 2.38 6.76
CA ASN A 18 -0.48 3.32 6.44
C ASN A 18 -0.38 3.87 5.01
N GLU A 19 0.80 3.80 4.40
CA GLU A 19 1.06 4.29 3.06
C GLU A 19 1.36 3.14 2.09
N PRO A 20 1.10 3.34 0.78
CA PRO A 20 1.52 2.39 -0.24
C PRO A 20 3.04 2.30 -0.30
N VAL A 21 3.57 1.13 -0.65
CA VAL A 21 5.02 1.01 -0.88
C VAL A 21 5.41 1.82 -2.12
N SER A 22 6.33 2.76 -1.94
CA SER A 22 6.71 3.74 -2.96
C SER A 22 7.31 3.13 -4.23
N SER A 23 7.98 1.98 -4.13
CA SER A 23 8.47 1.20 -5.29
C SER A 23 8.87 -0.22 -4.90
N ALA A 24 8.94 -1.12 -5.88
CA ALA A 24 9.51 -2.46 -5.68
C ALA A 24 10.96 -2.41 -5.16
N ALA A 25 11.76 -1.44 -5.62
CA ALA A 25 13.13 -1.25 -5.16
C ALA A 25 13.20 -0.81 -3.67
N ALA A 26 12.29 0.07 -3.24
CA ALA A 26 12.17 0.46 -1.85
C ALA A 26 11.78 -0.75 -0.97
N CYS A 27 10.81 -1.56 -1.42
CA CYS A 27 10.43 -2.81 -0.75
C CYS A 27 11.62 -3.76 -0.61
N ARG A 28 12.35 -4.00 -1.71
CA ARG A 28 13.53 -4.88 -1.72
C ARG A 28 14.59 -4.42 -0.73
N ARG A 29 14.89 -3.12 -0.69
CA ARG A 29 15.85 -2.56 0.28
C ARG A 29 15.39 -2.72 1.72
N LEU A 30 14.09 -2.59 2.00
CA LEU A 30 13.53 -2.84 3.33
C LEU A 30 13.71 -4.31 3.72
N ILE A 31 13.34 -5.24 2.85
CA ILE A 31 13.49 -6.69 3.07
C ILE A 31 14.97 -7.03 3.33
N GLN A 32 15.88 -6.58 2.48
CA GLN A 32 17.33 -6.82 2.62
C GLN A 32 17.88 -6.31 3.95
N ARG A 33 17.46 -5.11 4.38
CA ARG A 33 17.89 -4.53 5.66
C ARG A 33 17.31 -5.29 6.84
N SER A 34 16.02 -5.63 6.80
CA SER A 34 15.35 -6.34 7.89
C SER A 34 15.94 -7.74 8.09
N LEU A 35 16.07 -8.53 7.02
CA LEU A 35 16.60 -9.89 7.11
C LEU A 35 18.13 -9.94 7.26
N GLY A 36 18.84 -8.91 6.80
CA GLY A 36 20.30 -8.82 6.93
C GLY A 36 20.77 -8.32 8.31
N ARG A 37 19.96 -7.52 9.00
CA ARG A 37 20.31 -6.96 10.32
C ARG A 37 19.72 -7.72 11.51
N PHE A 38 18.60 -8.41 11.31
CA PHE A 38 17.88 -9.11 12.38
C PHE A 38 17.68 -10.57 12.00
N ARG A 39 17.74 -11.48 12.98
CA ARG A 39 17.45 -12.90 12.76
C ARG A 39 15.94 -13.17 12.79
N LEU A 40 15.21 -12.53 11.88
CA LEU A 40 13.79 -12.71 11.65
C LEU A 40 13.58 -13.85 10.65
N PRO A 41 12.87 -14.94 10.99
CA PRO A 41 12.69 -16.07 10.08
C PRO A 41 11.66 -15.78 8.98
N TYR A 42 10.70 -14.88 9.23
CA TYR A 42 9.64 -14.56 8.29
C TYR A 42 9.07 -13.16 8.54
N ILE A 43 8.98 -12.35 7.48
CA ILE A 43 8.39 -11.01 7.53
C ILE A 43 7.29 -10.89 6.47
N THR A 44 6.22 -10.20 6.79
CA THR A 44 5.22 -9.76 5.81
C THR A 44 5.15 -8.24 5.80
N ILE A 45 4.98 -7.67 4.62
CA ILE A 45 4.80 -6.23 4.43
C ILE A 45 3.43 -6.04 3.80
N THR A 46 2.53 -5.38 4.54
CA THR A 46 1.15 -5.18 4.13
C THR A 46 0.91 -3.68 3.95
N PRO A 47 1.03 -3.14 2.72
CA PRO A 47 0.68 -1.76 2.44
C PRO A 47 -0.83 -1.55 2.45
N THR A 48 -1.22 -0.31 2.74
CA THR A 48 -2.62 0.12 2.63
C THR A 48 -2.97 0.42 1.18
N PHE A 49 -4.10 -0.10 0.74
CA PHE A 49 -4.68 0.15 -0.58
C PHE A 49 -6.20 0.13 -0.52
N SER A 50 -6.82 0.68 -1.56
CA SER A 50 -8.27 0.68 -1.77
C SER A 50 -8.57 0.09 -3.15
N ILE A 51 -9.75 -0.52 -3.32
CA ILE A 51 -10.18 -1.07 -4.61
C ILE A 51 -11.37 -0.26 -5.12
N CYS A 52 -11.25 0.28 -6.32
CA CYS A 52 -12.36 0.85 -7.06
C CYS A 52 -12.88 -0.16 -8.09
N PRO A 53 -14.20 -0.44 -8.16
CA PRO A 53 -14.78 -1.32 -9.18
C PRO A 53 -14.49 -0.88 -10.62
N LYS A 54 -14.22 0.42 -10.84
CA LYS A 54 -13.95 1.00 -12.16
C LYS A 54 -12.45 1.13 -12.45
N HIS A 55 -11.65 1.59 -11.48
CA HIS A 55 -10.24 1.92 -11.69
C HIS A 55 -9.25 0.91 -11.11
N GLY A 56 -9.75 -0.15 -10.47
CA GLY A 56 -8.94 -1.20 -9.88
C GLY A 56 -8.19 -0.73 -8.63
N TYR A 57 -6.92 -1.14 -8.53
CA TYR A 57 -6.07 -0.89 -7.37
C TYR A 57 -5.70 0.60 -7.22
N LEU A 58 -5.87 1.12 -6.01
CA LEU A 58 -5.52 2.48 -5.62
C LEU A 58 -4.57 2.42 -4.42
N GLY A 59 -3.42 3.07 -4.51
CA GLY A 59 -2.50 3.16 -3.38
C GLY A 59 -3.08 4.03 -2.26
N GLY A 60 -3.00 3.56 -1.01
CA GLY A 60 -3.50 4.28 0.17
C GLY A 60 -4.96 4.01 0.51
N SER A 61 -5.41 4.61 1.61
CA SER A 61 -6.79 4.54 2.10
C SER A 61 -7.61 5.67 1.47
N HIS A 62 -8.66 5.31 0.75
CA HIS A 62 -9.57 6.25 0.09
C HIS A 62 -11.01 5.86 0.39
N ALA A 63 -11.76 6.76 1.04
CA ALA A 63 -13.20 6.56 1.26
C ALA A 63 -13.99 6.63 -0.06
N PHE A 64 -13.52 7.45 -1.01
CA PHE A 64 -14.07 7.59 -2.35
C PHE A 64 -12.94 7.54 -3.38
N CYS A 65 -13.21 6.98 -4.57
CA CYS A 65 -12.19 6.86 -5.59
C CYS A 65 -11.81 8.24 -6.14
N PRO A 66 -10.56 8.71 -5.98
CA PRO A 66 -10.14 10.04 -6.43
C PRO A 66 -10.22 10.19 -7.96
N LYS A 67 -10.09 9.07 -8.70
CA LYS A 67 -10.23 9.04 -10.16
C LYS A 67 -11.69 9.18 -10.60
N CYS A 68 -12.63 8.55 -9.90
CA CYS A 68 -14.07 8.74 -10.16
C CYS A 68 -14.48 10.18 -9.91
N ASP A 69 -14.02 10.76 -8.81
CA ASP A 69 -14.34 12.15 -8.47
C ASP A 69 -13.79 13.12 -9.51
N ALA A 70 -12.53 12.94 -9.93
CA ALA A 70 -11.92 13.73 -10.99
C ALA A 70 -12.70 13.64 -12.32
N GLU A 71 -13.15 12.44 -12.70
CA GLU A 71 -14.00 12.26 -13.89
C GLU A 71 -15.35 12.96 -13.76
N LEU A 72 -15.98 12.92 -12.58
CA LEU A 72 -17.26 13.57 -12.33
C LEU A 72 -17.12 15.10 -12.37
N ILE A 73 -16.05 15.63 -11.79
CA ILE A 73 -15.73 17.06 -11.83
C ILE A 73 -15.50 17.51 -13.28
N ALA A 74 -14.69 16.78 -14.04
CA ALA A 74 -14.42 17.10 -15.45
C ALA A 74 -15.69 17.08 -16.31
N LYS A 75 -16.60 16.12 -16.07
CA LYS A 75 -17.91 16.08 -16.74
C LYS A 75 -18.76 17.31 -16.42
N LYS A 76 -18.84 17.71 -15.15
CA LYS A 76 -19.57 18.90 -14.73
C LYS A 76 -18.99 20.17 -15.36
N GLN A 77 -17.67 20.31 -15.39
CA GLN A 77 -16.99 21.45 -16.02
C GLN A 77 -17.28 21.55 -17.53
N ARG A 78 -17.24 20.41 -18.24
CA ARG A 78 -17.58 20.37 -19.68
C ARG A 78 -19.04 20.73 -19.93
N ALA A 79 -19.96 20.22 -19.11
CA ALA A 79 -21.37 20.54 -19.24
C ALA A 79 -21.64 22.03 -18.99
N ALA A 80 -20.98 22.63 -17.99
CA ALA A 80 -21.08 24.06 -17.72
C ALA A 80 -20.53 24.91 -18.88
N ALA A 81 -19.40 24.53 -19.47
CA ALA A 81 -18.80 25.24 -20.61
C ALA A 81 -19.60 25.11 -21.91
N LEU A 82 -20.40 24.05 -22.07
CA LEU A 82 -21.31 23.87 -23.21
C LEU A 82 -22.65 24.63 -23.03
N ALA A 83 -23.00 24.98 -21.80
CA ALA A 83 -24.21 25.71 -21.45
C ALA A 83 -24.00 27.24 -21.40
N SER A 84 -22.76 27.70 -21.57
CA SER A 84 -22.36 29.11 -21.73
C SER A 84 -22.11 29.43 -23.18
#